data_AF-S0KH59-F1
#
_entry.id   AF-S0KH59-F1
#
_cell.length_a   1.000
_cell.length_b   1.000
_cell.length_c   1.000
_cell.angle_alpha   90.00
_cell.angle_beta   90.00
_cell.angle_gamma   90.00
#
_symmetry.space_group_name_H-M   'P 1'
#
loop_
_entity.id
_entity.type
_entity.pdbx_description
1 polymer ?
#
loop_
_entity_poly.entity_id
_entity_poly.type
_entity_poly.pdbx_seq_one_letter_code
_entity_poly.pdbx_strand_id
1 'polypeptide(L)'
;MEEYLKYLSTEEQKTIQLKALFQHHHFQRYYLSAFESYDVYVQSRNYQAEQEVITFIGSNGQVMALKPDITLSIIQNTGANEAKRCFYDEDVYRHDYKNQEYRRIHQLGVEQIGQLSLTDEQEILQLAIDSLQLFGQGQIAFSHRILLDEVLTWFDDKQKGAVSQALKQKAVHELKKLTLLIPFADEKWQLLQKLLFTEETVLRQIEDALMLFNDSASQQVLNNLKQLMRTLPKQVFRLDLSIIDDKEYYSGLIFHGFLPDVATPVLIGGRYDQLLLRQGKKQQGIGFAVYLDEQLFHPASLSLTAVKDDYVKVALPKGRMAEKVYQCFVEANLCAENILQANRQLIFTDEMNKLQFFLVKPSDVAIYVEHGVADIGVVGKDVLLESTPDVLELLDLKMGRCFLAIAGPKNQQVDQTRALKVATKYPQITRNHFSAHGQAVELIQLHGSIEVAPLLGLADVIVDIVETGQTLKENHLSVLQKIADSSARLVANQTAYRFKGKKINEIVQKVAKQL
;
A
#
# COMPACT_ATOMS: atom_id res chain seq x y z
N MET A 1 21.56 -30.16 18.63
CA MET A 1 20.44 -29.40 18.02
C MET A 1 20.85 -28.83 16.67
N GLU A 2 22.04 -28.21 16.56
CA GLU A 2 22.59 -27.70 15.29
C GLU A 2 22.64 -28.73 14.15
N GLU A 3 22.98 -29.98 14.45
CA GLU A 3 23.05 -31.05 13.44
C GLU A 3 21.71 -31.36 12.75
N TYR A 4 20.58 -31.08 13.41
CA TYR A 4 19.24 -31.33 12.87
C TYR A 4 18.64 -30.13 12.12
N LEU A 5 19.13 -28.91 12.39
CA LEU A 5 18.61 -27.69 11.75
C LEU A 5 18.76 -27.73 10.22
N LYS A 6 19.82 -28.37 9.70
CA LYS A 6 20.08 -28.51 8.26
C LYS A 6 19.02 -29.31 7.49
N TYR A 7 18.18 -30.09 8.19
CA TYR A 7 17.11 -30.87 7.56
C TYR A 7 15.76 -30.14 7.55
N LEU A 8 15.66 -29.01 8.25
CA LEU A 8 14.48 -28.18 8.26
C LEU A 8 14.50 -27.24 7.06
N SER A 9 13.31 -26.87 6.56
CA SER A 9 13.15 -25.80 5.59
C SER A 9 13.70 -24.47 6.12
N THR A 10 14.04 -23.55 5.22
CA THR A 10 14.47 -22.20 5.62
C THR A 10 13.44 -21.53 6.52
N GLU A 11 12.15 -21.65 6.20
CA GLU A 11 11.05 -21.12 7.00
C GLU A 11 11.07 -21.66 8.44
N GLU A 12 11.17 -22.97 8.61
CA GLU A 12 11.23 -23.60 9.93
C GLU A 12 12.47 -23.15 10.72
N GLN A 13 13.63 -23.07 10.07
CA GLN A 13 14.85 -22.58 10.69
C GLN A 13 14.69 -21.13 11.18
N LYS A 14 14.17 -20.23 10.34
CA LYS A 14 13.95 -18.82 10.69
C LYS A 14 12.91 -18.66 11.79
N THR A 15 11.84 -19.45 11.74
CA THR A 15 10.81 -19.51 12.78
C THR A 15 11.39 -19.90 14.14
N ILE A 16 12.24 -20.92 14.19
CA ILE A 16 12.92 -21.34 15.42
C ILE A 16 13.85 -20.24 15.93
N GLN A 17 14.62 -19.60 15.03
CA GLN A 17 15.53 -18.51 15.38
C GLN A 17 14.78 -17.31 15.98
N LEU A 18 13.65 -16.91 15.39
CA LEU A 18 12.82 -15.82 15.93
C LEU A 18 12.24 -16.16 17.31
N LYS A 19 11.71 -17.39 17.50
CA LYS A 19 11.20 -17.83 18.81
C LYS A 19 12.29 -17.78 19.88
N ALA A 20 13.49 -18.27 19.55
CA ALA A 20 14.63 -18.22 20.46
C ALA A 20 15.04 -16.78 20.80
N LEU A 21 15.05 -15.89 19.79
CA LEU A 21 15.31 -14.46 19.97
C LEU A 21 14.29 -13.83 20.94
N PHE A 22 13.00 -14.05 20.73
CA PHE A 22 11.95 -13.48 21.59
C PHE A 22 12.02 -14.00 23.03
N GLN A 23 12.29 -15.29 23.20
CA GLN A 23 12.48 -15.89 24.52
C GLN A 23 13.73 -15.36 25.23
N HIS A 24 14.81 -15.09 24.49
CA HIS A 24 16.01 -14.46 25.03
C HIS A 24 15.71 -13.06 25.61
N HIS A 25 14.79 -12.32 24.97
CA HIS A 25 14.27 -11.03 25.45
C HIS A 25 13.09 -11.16 26.44
N HIS A 26 12.93 -12.34 27.05
CA HIS A 26 11.93 -12.63 28.09
C HIS A 26 10.47 -12.46 27.65
N PHE A 27 10.16 -12.58 26.36
CA PHE A 27 8.78 -12.70 25.89
C PHE A 27 8.29 -14.14 26.10
N GLN A 28 7.11 -14.28 26.72
CA GLN A 28 6.50 -15.58 26.97
C GLN A 28 5.63 -16.00 25.78
N ARG A 29 5.65 -17.30 25.43
CA ARG A 29 4.80 -17.79 24.34
C ARG A 29 3.33 -17.68 24.74
N TYR A 30 2.53 -17.06 23.89
CA TYR A 30 1.08 -16.99 24.00
C TYR A 30 0.44 -17.92 22.98
N TYR A 31 -0.62 -18.61 23.40
CA TYR A 31 -1.39 -19.51 22.54
C TYR A 31 -2.79 -18.97 22.39
N LEU A 32 -3.30 -18.95 21.16
CA LEU A 32 -4.63 -18.45 20.85
C LEU A 32 -5.50 -19.57 20.28
N SER A 33 -6.81 -19.43 20.47
CA SER A 33 -7.77 -20.23 19.69
C SER A 33 -7.76 -19.76 18.23
N ALA A 34 -7.97 -20.68 17.30
CA ALA A 34 -8.25 -20.34 15.90
C ALA A 34 -9.67 -19.75 15.72
N PHE A 35 -10.57 -20.04 16.67
CA PHE A 35 -11.98 -19.67 16.65
C PHE A 35 -12.33 -18.78 17.84
N GLU A 36 -12.99 -17.66 17.58
CA GLU A 36 -13.44 -16.72 18.62
C GLU A 36 -14.88 -16.28 18.35
N SER A 37 -15.57 -15.79 19.38
CA SER A 37 -16.90 -15.19 19.18
C SER A 37 -16.77 -13.99 18.24
N TYR A 38 -17.70 -13.84 17.29
CA TYR A 38 -17.70 -12.65 16.42
C TYR A 38 -17.92 -11.34 17.19
N ASP A 39 -18.53 -11.42 18.38
CA ASP A 39 -18.78 -10.25 19.24
C ASP A 39 -17.50 -9.52 19.64
N VAL A 40 -16.38 -10.24 19.72
CA VAL A 40 -15.02 -9.72 19.96
C VAL A 40 -14.68 -8.58 18.99
N TYR A 41 -15.03 -8.76 17.73
CA TYR A 41 -14.67 -7.86 16.64
C TYR A 41 -15.71 -6.75 16.47
N VAL A 42 -16.97 -7.07 16.78
CA VAL A 42 -18.11 -6.14 16.77
C VAL A 42 -17.98 -5.02 17.80
N GLN A 43 -17.34 -5.25 18.95
CA GLN A 43 -17.25 -4.23 20.01
C GLN A 43 -16.16 -3.18 19.76
N SER A 44 -15.20 -3.47 18.88
CA SER A 44 -14.04 -2.62 18.57
C SER A 44 -14.32 -1.61 17.43
N ARG A 45 -15.59 -1.33 17.15
CA ARG A 45 -16.10 -0.71 15.91
C ARG A 45 -15.55 0.68 15.61
N ASN A 46 -14.78 0.74 14.51
CA ASN A 46 -14.84 1.83 13.53
C ASN A 46 -14.51 1.30 12.11
N TYR A 47 -15.02 0.12 11.78
CA TYR A 47 -14.49 -0.67 10.69
C TYR A 47 -15.50 -0.90 9.57
N GLN A 48 -15.18 -0.40 8.38
CA GLN A 48 -15.55 -1.01 7.09
C GLN A 48 -15.01 -2.45 6.92
N ALA A 49 -14.33 -3.02 7.93
CA ALA A 49 -13.82 -4.39 7.96
C ALA A 49 -14.87 -5.48 8.30
N GLU A 50 -16.17 -5.18 8.29
CA GLU A 50 -17.19 -6.25 8.18
C GLU A 50 -16.92 -7.15 6.96
N GLN A 51 -16.21 -6.61 5.97
CA GLN A 51 -15.85 -7.36 4.79
C GLN A 51 -14.71 -8.37 5.09
N GLU A 52 -13.67 -8.07 5.86
CA GLU A 52 -12.50 -8.97 5.90
C GLU A 52 -12.64 -10.20 6.82
N VAL A 53 -13.60 -10.22 7.76
CA VAL A 53 -13.73 -11.28 8.77
C VAL A 53 -14.54 -12.47 8.24
N ILE A 54 -13.94 -13.65 8.29
CA ILE A 54 -14.63 -14.90 7.91
C ILE A 54 -15.47 -15.38 9.10
N THR A 55 -16.79 -15.45 8.92
CA THR A 55 -17.74 -15.85 9.96
C THR A 55 -18.43 -17.17 9.65
N PHE A 56 -18.83 -17.90 10.70
CA PHE A 56 -19.56 -19.15 10.60
C PHE A 56 -20.45 -19.35 11.83
N ILE A 57 -21.44 -20.24 11.75
CA ILE A 57 -22.32 -20.57 12.87
C ILE A 57 -21.70 -21.69 13.70
N GLY A 58 -21.48 -21.42 15.00
CA GLY A 58 -20.98 -22.38 15.96
C GLY A 58 -22.02 -23.46 16.32
N SER A 59 -21.59 -24.53 16.98
CA SER A 59 -22.44 -25.66 17.36
C SER A 59 -23.58 -25.30 18.32
N ASN A 60 -23.46 -24.19 19.05
CA ASN A 60 -24.49 -23.65 19.94
C ASN A 60 -25.32 -22.53 19.30
N GLY A 61 -25.19 -22.30 17.98
CA GLY A 61 -25.90 -21.26 17.24
C GLY A 61 -25.29 -19.87 17.33
N GLN A 62 -24.20 -19.67 18.08
CA GLN A 62 -23.51 -18.38 18.15
C GLN A 62 -22.74 -18.10 16.86
N VAL A 63 -22.61 -16.82 16.48
CA VAL A 63 -21.77 -16.43 15.35
C VAL A 63 -20.31 -16.44 15.81
N MET A 64 -19.51 -17.25 15.15
CA MET A 64 -18.07 -17.37 15.37
C MET A 64 -17.30 -16.72 14.23
N ALA A 65 -16.06 -16.36 14.49
CA ALA A 65 -15.12 -15.86 13.51
C ALA A 65 -13.85 -16.71 13.49
N LEU A 66 -13.28 -16.87 12.30
CA LEU A 66 -11.85 -17.20 12.19
C LEU A 66 -11.07 -15.94 12.54
N LYS A 67 -10.07 -16.10 13.42
CA LYS A 67 -9.24 -14.99 13.93
C LYS A 67 -8.63 -14.15 12.78
N PRO A 68 -9.02 -12.87 12.62
CA PRO A 68 -8.48 -11.97 11.60
C PRO A 68 -7.32 -11.10 12.12
N ASP A 69 -7.13 -11.04 13.44
CA ASP A 69 -6.16 -10.18 14.15
C ASP A 69 -5.72 -10.84 15.46
N ILE A 70 -4.42 -11.01 15.65
CA ILE A 70 -3.86 -11.67 16.84
C ILE A 70 -3.77 -10.72 18.05
N THR A 71 -3.35 -9.48 17.81
CA THR A 71 -3.15 -8.48 18.87
C THR A 71 -4.46 -8.14 19.54
N LEU A 72 -5.56 -8.01 18.79
CA LEU A 72 -6.89 -7.78 19.38
C LEU A 72 -7.31 -8.93 20.31
N SER A 73 -7.10 -10.18 19.89
CA SER A 73 -7.35 -11.36 20.73
C SER A 73 -6.48 -11.36 22.00
N ILE A 74 -5.21 -11.00 21.90
CA ILE A 74 -4.30 -10.87 23.06
C ILE A 74 -4.81 -9.77 24.01
N ILE A 75 -5.17 -8.60 23.47
CA ILE A 75 -5.72 -7.49 24.24
C ILE A 75 -6.93 -8.00 25.02
N GLN A 76 -7.91 -8.63 24.38
CA GLN A 76 -9.13 -9.07 25.06
C GLN A 76 -8.89 -10.04 26.20
N ASN A 77 -7.97 -10.98 26.01
CA ASN A 77 -7.59 -11.97 27.02
C ASN A 77 -6.58 -11.45 28.06
N THR A 78 -6.30 -10.14 28.09
CA THR A 78 -5.43 -9.50 29.08
C THR A 78 -6.24 -8.68 30.06
N GLY A 79 -6.07 -8.88 31.37
CA GLY A 79 -6.80 -8.12 32.40
C GLY A 79 -6.51 -6.62 32.33
N ALA A 80 -7.45 -5.78 32.80
CA ALA A 80 -7.37 -4.31 32.69
C ALA A 80 -6.19 -3.65 33.44
N ASN A 81 -5.51 -4.39 34.32
CA ASN A 81 -4.32 -3.96 35.05
C ASN A 81 -3.15 -4.95 34.89
N GLU A 82 -3.26 -5.91 33.97
CA GLU A 82 -2.26 -6.93 33.73
C GLU A 82 -1.19 -6.38 32.77
N ALA A 83 0.06 -6.38 33.18
CA ALA A 83 1.16 -6.19 32.24
C ALA A 83 1.45 -7.52 31.55
N LYS A 84 1.61 -7.51 30.23
CA LYS A 84 1.87 -8.71 29.43
C LYS A 84 3.02 -8.46 28.46
N ARG A 85 3.97 -9.40 28.42
CA ARG A 85 5.09 -9.45 27.46
C ARG A 85 5.09 -10.82 26.83
N CYS A 86 4.56 -10.91 25.62
CA CYS A 86 4.33 -12.20 24.99
C CYS A 86 4.66 -12.20 23.51
N PHE A 87 4.97 -13.37 22.98
CA PHE A 87 5.09 -13.60 21.55
C PHE A 87 4.14 -14.69 21.08
N TYR A 88 3.77 -14.65 19.82
CA TYR A 88 2.87 -15.60 19.17
C TYR A 88 3.44 -16.11 17.86
N ASP A 89 2.89 -17.21 17.39
CA ASP A 89 3.23 -17.92 16.16
C ASP A 89 1.94 -18.55 15.65
N GLU A 90 1.21 -17.79 14.83
CA GLU A 90 -0.23 -18.00 14.61
C GLU A 90 -0.62 -17.62 13.18
N ASP A 91 -1.63 -18.30 12.64
CA ASP A 91 -2.28 -17.93 11.39
C ASP A 91 -3.44 -16.96 11.65
N VAL A 92 -3.59 -15.96 10.79
CA VAL A 92 -4.82 -15.17 10.65
C VAL A 92 -5.49 -15.43 9.30
N TYR A 93 -6.81 -15.30 9.27
CA TYR A 93 -7.63 -15.60 8.10
C TYR A 93 -8.48 -14.40 7.70
N ARG A 94 -8.44 -14.04 6.42
CA ARG A 94 -9.18 -12.89 5.88
C ARG A 94 -9.81 -13.22 4.53
N HIS A 95 -10.90 -12.53 4.21
CA HIS A 95 -11.45 -12.56 2.85
C HIS A 95 -10.54 -11.75 1.91
N ASP A 96 -10.21 -12.32 0.75
CA ASP A 96 -9.59 -11.61 -0.37
C ASP A 96 -10.68 -11.26 -1.38
N TYR A 97 -11.22 -10.05 -1.28
CA TYR A 97 -12.26 -9.59 -2.21
C TYR A 97 -11.76 -9.34 -3.62
N LYS A 98 -10.46 -9.06 -3.79
CA LYS A 98 -9.89 -8.81 -5.12
C LYS A 98 -9.96 -10.08 -5.96
N ASN A 99 -9.66 -11.23 -5.33
CA ASN A 99 -9.64 -12.53 -6.00
C ASN A 99 -10.88 -13.41 -5.73
N GLN A 100 -11.80 -12.97 -4.87
CA GLN A 100 -12.93 -13.77 -4.37
C GLN A 100 -12.48 -15.07 -3.68
N GLU A 101 -11.36 -15.01 -2.98
CA GLU A 101 -10.77 -16.14 -2.25
C GLU A 101 -10.64 -15.83 -0.76
N TYR A 102 -10.07 -16.77 -0.01
CA TYR A 102 -9.69 -16.58 1.38
C TYR A 102 -8.16 -16.62 1.50
N ARG A 103 -7.62 -15.73 2.32
CA ARG A 103 -6.18 -15.64 2.56
C ARG A 103 -5.86 -16.14 3.96
N ARG A 104 -4.90 -17.06 4.05
CA ARG A 104 -4.19 -17.42 5.28
C ARG A 104 -2.90 -16.62 5.36
N ILE A 105 -2.63 -15.98 6.48
CA ILE A 105 -1.43 -15.18 6.71
C ILE A 105 -0.77 -15.69 7.98
N HIS A 106 0.42 -16.28 7.84
CA HIS A 106 1.20 -16.75 8.98
C HIS A 106 2.01 -15.60 9.57
N GLN A 107 1.85 -15.37 10.87
CA GLN A 107 2.48 -14.26 11.58
C GLN A 107 3.19 -14.76 12.82
N LEU A 108 4.39 -14.23 13.03
CA LEU A 108 5.17 -14.45 14.23
C LEU A 108 5.59 -13.11 14.82
N GLY A 109 5.08 -12.78 16.00
CA GLY A 109 5.14 -11.42 16.52
C GLY A 109 5.24 -11.34 18.03
N VAL A 110 5.48 -10.13 18.53
CA VAL A 110 5.59 -9.79 19.95
C VAL A 110 4.59 -8.71 20.31
N GLU A 111 4.05 -8.77 21.53
CA GLU A 111 3.21 -7.76 22.14
C GLU A 111 3.71 -7.43 23.54
N GLN A 112 3.81 -6.13 23.82
CA GLN A 112 4.08 -5.60 25.14
C GLN A 112 2.94 -4.66 25.55
N ILE A 113 2.16 -5.07 26.55
CA ILE A 113 1.03 -4.34 27.12
C ILE A 113 1.37 -3.97 28.57
N GLY A 114 1.17 -2.71 28.94
CA GLY A 114 1.44 -2.24 30.31
C GLY A 114 1.62 -0.73 30.38
N GLN A 115 2.46 -0.27 31.29
CA GLN A 115 2.96 1.11 31.28
C GLN A 115 4.26 1.14 30.48
N LEU A 116 4.30 1.90 29.39
CA LEU A 116 5.40 1.91 28.44
C LEU A 116 6.23 3.19 28.57
N SER A 117 7.54 3.00 28.64
CA SER A 117 8.56 4.04 28.60
C SER A 117 9.24 4.11 27.22
N LEU A 118 10.07 5.14 26.99
CA LEU A 118 10.92 5.19 25.79
C LEU A 118 11.91 4.03 25.72
N THR A 119 12.32 3.46 26.86
CA THR A 119 13.21 2.29 26.89
C THR A 119 12.50 1.05 26.34
N ASP A 120 11.20 0.90 26.63
CA ASP A 120 10.38 -0.19 26.08
C ASP A 120 10.22 -0.06 24.56
N GLU A 121 9.99 1.16 24.06
CA GLU A 121 9.95 1.41 22.62
C GLU A 121 11.29 1.10 21.94
N GLN A 122 12.41 1.49 22.59
CA GLN A 122 13.74 1.17 22.10
C GLN A 122 13.98 -0.35 22.06
N GLU A 123 13.56 -1.08 23.09
CA GLU A 123 13.69 -2.54 23.13
C GLU A 123 12.92 -3.20 21.98
N ILE A 124 11.68 -2.80 21.74
CA ILE A 124 10.86 -3.35 20.66
C ILE A 124 11.44 -3.03 19.28
N LEU A 125 11.92 -1.80 19.09
CA LEU A 125 12.60 -1.41 17.85
C LEU A 125 13.89 -2.20 17.64
N GLN A 126 14.69 -2.42 18.69
CA GLN A 126 15.89 -3.25 18.60
C GLN A 126 15.54 -4.70 18.26
N LEU A 127 14.52 -5.26 18.91
CA LEU A 127 14.05 -6.61 18.64
C LEU A 127 13.53 -6.76 17.21
N ALA A 128 12.90 -5.73 16.65
CA ALA A 128 12.49 -5.68 15.24
C ALA A 128 13.69 -5.67 14.28
N ILE A 129 14.76 -4.94 14.61
CA ILE A 129 16.01 -4.95 13.84
C ILE A 129 16.62 -6.35 13.86
N ASP A 130 16.77 -6.93 15.04
CA ASP A 130 17.40 -8.25 15.22
C ASP A 130 16.57 -9.33 14.50
N SER A 131 15.23 -9.21 14.53
CA SER A 131 14.32 -10.08 13.77
C SER A 131 14.53 -9.97 12.27
N LEU A 132 14.66 -8.74 11.75
CA LEU A 132 14.87 -8.50 10.32
C LEU A 132 16.24 -9.02 9.86
N GLN A 133 17.28 -8.87 10.70
CA GLN A 133 18.64 -9.35 10.44
C GLN A 133 18.72 -10.87 10.30
N LEU A 134 17.79 -11.62 10.90
CA LEU A 134 17.72 -13.07 10.68
C LEU A 134 17.43 -13.41 9.21
N PHE A 135 16.75 -12.55 8.46
CA PHE A 135 16.39 -12.79 7.05
C PHE A 135 17.36 -12.11 6.07
N GLY A 136 18.01 -11.02 6.47
CA GLY A 136 18.99 -10.33 5.66
C GLY A 136 19.22 -8.89 6.09
N GLN A 137 19.99 -8.14 5.29
CA GLN A 137 20.20 -6.71 5.52
C GLN A 137 18.98 -5.91 5.06
N GLY A 138 18.09 -5.60 5.99
CA GLY A 138 16.88 -4.82 5.74
C GLY A 138 16.94 -3.36 6.19
N GLN A 139 15.86 -2.63 5.90
CA GLN A 139 15.63 -1.27 6.38
C GLN A 139 14.28 -1.21 7.12
N ILE A 140 14.19 -0.37 8.15
CA ILE A 140 12.95 -0.05 8.87
C ILE A 140 12.54 1.37 8.51
N ALA A 141 11.40 1.52 7.86
CA ALA A 141 10.76 2.81 7.68
C ALA A 141 9.79 3.04 8.83
N PHE A 142 9.81 4.23 9.43
CA PHE A 142 8.90 4.59 10.51
C PHE A 142 8.20 5.92 10.24
N SER A 143 7.03 6.05 10.85
CA SER A 143 6.21 7.25 10.89
C SER A 143 5.62 7.39 12.29
N HIS A 144 4.83 8.44 12.51
CA HIS A 144 4.17 8.64 13.77
C HIS A 144 2.79 9.25 13.57
N ARG A 145 1.77 8.69 14.23
CA ARG A 145 0.37 9.11 14.07
C ARG A 145 0.17 10.61 14.29
N ILE A 146 0.76 11.17 15.35
CA ILE A 146 0.71 12.61 15.64
C ILE A 146 1.21 13.47 14.47
N LEU A 147 2.30 13.08 13.79
CA LEU A 147 2.82 13.84 12.64
C LEU A 147 1.85 13.76 11.46
N LEU A 148 1.27 12.59 11.22
CA LEU A 148 0.28 12.39 10.16
C LEU A 148 -0.99 13.20 10.43
N ASP A 149 -1.51 13.14 11.66
CA ASP A 149 -2.69 13.90 12.08
C ASP A 149 -2.46 15.41 11.92
N GLU A 150 -1.26 15.90 12.27
CA GLU A 150 -0.89 17.30 12.04
C GLU A 150 -0.92 17.66 10.55
N VAL A 151 -0.36 16.83 9.65
CA VAL A 151 -0.47 17.06 8.20
C VAL A 151 -1.93 17.12 7.74
N LEU A 152 -2.80 16.25 8.29
CA LEU A 152 -4.23 16.24 7.94
C LEU A 152 -4.96 17.52 8.36
N THR A 153 -4.49 18.24 9.40
CA THR A 153 -5.10 19.52 9.81
C THR A 153 -4.86 20.65 8.81
N TRP A 154 -3.89 20.50 7.90
CA TRP A 154 -3.58 21.52 6.91
C TRP A 154 -4.60 21.60 5.77
N PHE A 155 -5.46 20.58 5.63
CA PHE A 155 -6.41 20.41 4.54
C PHE A 155 -7.85 20.36 5.02
N ASP A 156 -8.79 20.57 4.10
CA ASP A 156 -10.22 20.50 4.40
C ASP A 156 -10.64 19.13 4.95
N ASP A 157 -11.49 19.13 5.97
CA ASP A 157 -11.94 17.92 6.67
C ASP A 157 -12.57 16.88 5.72
N LYS A 158 -13.25 17.34 4.66
CA LYS A 158 -13.88 16.43 3.67
C LYS A 158 -12.86 15.74 2.77
N GLN A 159 -11.62 16.23 2.75
CA GLN A 159 -10.54 15.74 1.89
C GLN A 159 -9.47 14.94 2.63
N LYS A 160 -9.59 14.76 3.96
CA LYS A 160 -8.59 14.02 4.77
C LYS A 160 -8.27 12.63 4.22
N GLY A 161 -9.28 11.88 3.75
CA GLY A 161 -9.03 10.58 3.11
C GLY A 161 -8.18 10.67 1.84
N ALA A 162 -8.41 11.69 1.01
CA ALA A 162 -7.61 11.93 -0.19
C ALA A 162 -6.17 12.38 0.15
N VAL A 163 -6.00 13.15 1.23
CA VAL A 163 -4.67 13.54 1.74
C VAL A 163 -3.91 12.30 2.21
N SER A 164 -4.51 11.46 3.05
CA SER A 164 -3.90 10.20 3.52
C SER A 164 -3.50 9.31 2.35
N GLN A 165 -4.39 9.13 1.36
CA GLN A 165 -4.11 8.32 0.18
C GLN A 165 -2.92 8.88 -0.62
N ALA A 166 -2.91 10.20 -0.84
CA ALA A 166 -1.84 10.83 -1.61
C ALA A 166 -0.50 10.84 -0.86
N LEU A 167 -0.48 10.97 0.47
CA LEU A 167 0.72 10.78 1.29
C LEU A 167 1.23 9.34 1.20
N LYS A 168 0.34 8.34 1.38
CA LYS A 168 0.67 6.92 1.30
C LYS A 168 1.30 6.55 -0.04
N GLN A 169 0.79 7.12 -1.12
CA GLN A 169 1.29 6.91 -2.48
C GLN A 169 2.48 7.81 -2.86
N LYS A 170 2.93 8.71 -1.97
CA LYS A 170 3.88 9.79 -2.29
C LYS A 170 3.45 10.64 -3.50
N ALA A 171 2.15 10.75 -3.75
CA ALA A 171 1.54 11.43 -4.87
C ALA A 171 1.43 12.94 -4.63
N VAL A 172 2.58 13.64 -4.63
CA VAL A 172 2.63 15.09 -4.35
C VAL A 172 1.82 15.90 -5.37
N HIS A 173 1.73 15.45 -6.62
CA HIS A 173 0.88 16.10 -7.62
C HIS A 173 -0.61 15.99 -7.31
N GLU A 174 -1.06 14.96 -6.59
CA GLU A 174 -2.43 14.86 -6.10
C GLU A 174 -2.62 15.71 -4.84
N LEU A 175 -1.66 15.71 -3.90
CA LEU A 175 -1.71 16.58 -2.71
C LEU A 175 -1.87 18.06 -3.07
N LYS A 176 -1.16 18.54 -4.10
CA LYS A 176 -1.23 19.95 -4.54
C LYS A 176 -2.59 20.34 -5.15
N LYS A 177 -3.43 19.38 -5.55
CA LYS A 177 -4.79 19.66 -6.07
C LYS A 177 -5.82 19.82 -4.95
N LEU A 178 -5.49 19.40 -3.73
CA LEU A 178 -6.39 19.45 -2.58
C LEU A 178 -6.42 20.86 -1.98
N THR A 179 -7.54 21.18 -1.32
CA THR A 179 -7.80 22.49 -0.75
C THR A 179 -7.14 22.59 0.63
N LEU A 180 -6.22 23.54 0.76
CA LEU A 180 -5.57 23.88 2.02
C LEU A 180 -6.47 24.80 2.86
N LEU A 181 -6.52 24.58 4.17
CA LEU A 181 -7.20 25.48 5.13
C LEU A 181 -6.33 26.69 5.50
N ILE A 182 -5.01 26.57 5.35
CA ILE A 182 -4.03 27.61 5.70
C ILE A 182 -3.12 27.83 4.48
N PRO A 183 -2.78 29.08 4.12
CA PRO A 183 -1.82 29.35 3.07
C PRO A 183 -0.50 28.62 3.35
N PHE A 184 -0.14 27.70 2.47
CA PHE A 184 1.07 26.91 2.60
C PHE A 184 2.23 27.67 1.97
N ALA A 185 3.17 28.14 2.78
CA ALA A 185 4.38 28.76 2.28
C ALA A 185 5.16 27.76 1.40
N ASP A 186 5.79 28.24 0.32
CA ASP A 186 6.56 27.39 -0.60
C ASP A 186 7.64 26.58 0.13
N GLU A 187 8.25 27.16 1.17
CA GLU A 187 9.24 26.49 2.02
C GLU A 187 8.67 25.24 2.72
N LYS A 188 7.44 25.29 3.22
CA LYS A 188 6.79 24.10 3.83
C LYS A 188 6.54 23.01 2.78
N TRP A 189 6.15 23.39 1.56
CA TRP A 189 5.97 22.42 0.46
C TRP A 189 7.27 21.75 0.08
N GLN A 190 8.36 22.51 0.06
CA GLN A 190 9.70 21.99 -0.20
C GLN A 190 10.15 21.05 0.91
N LEU A 191 9.92 21.38 2.18
CA LEU A 191 10.26 20.51 3.31
C LEU A 191 9.43 19.22 3.32
N LEU A 192 8.13 19.29 3.09
CA LEU A 192 7.28 18.09 3.00
C LEU A 192 7.72 17.19 1.84
N GLN A 193 7.97 17.76 0.65
CA GLN A 193 8.50 17.01 -0.49
C GLN A 193 9.86 16.40 -0.15
N LYS A 194 10.76 17.16 0.46
CA LYS A 194 12.06 16.66 0.90
C LYS A 194 11.88 15.45 1.82
N LEU A 195 11.04 15.54 2.84
CA LEU A 195 10.80 14.42 3.77
C LEU A 195 10.21 13.18 3.09
N LEU A 196 9.35 13.35 2.08
CA LEU A 196 8.78 12.23 1.34
C LEU A 196 9.78 11.52 0.42
N PHE A 197 10.77 12.23 -0.13
CA PHE A 197 11.66 11.68 -1.17
C PHE A 197 13.14 11.58 -0.76
N THR A 198 13.53 12.06 0.42
CA THR A 198 14.93 12.14 0.83
C THR A 198 15.58 10.78 1.10
N GLU A 199 16.90 10.73 0.87
CA GLU A 199 17.81 9.62 1.20
C GLU A 199 18.81 9.99 2.31
N GLU A 200 18.60 11.14 2.94
CA GLU A 200 19.41 11.62 4.05
C GLU A 200 19.32 10.68 5.26
N THR A 201 20.30 10.78 6.14
CA THR A 201 20.29 10.03 7.40
C THR A 201 19.05 10.34 8.24
N VAL A 202 18.55 9.37 9.00
CA VAL A 202 17.36 9.54 9.85
C VAL A 202 17.44 10.76 10.77
N LEU A 203 18.60 11.06 11.33
CA LEU A 203 18.76 12.24 12.20
C LEU A 203 18.59 13.54 11.43
N ARG A 204 19.06 13.60 10.17
CA ARG A 204 18.86 14.75 9.29
C ARG A 204 17.40 14.88 8.87
N GLN A 205 16.73 13.77 8.59
CA GLN A 205 15.28 13.75 8.33
C GLN A 205 14.50 14.28 9.53
N ILE A 206 14.87 13.89 10.76
CA ILE A 206 14.23 14.40 11.98
C ILE A 206 14.47 15.91 12.15
N GLU A 207 15.67 16.41 11.82
CA GLU A 207 15.93 17.86 11.80
C GLU A 207 15.06 18.61 10.79
N ASP A 208 14.91 18.06 9.58
CA ASP A 208 14.01 18.62 8.57
C ASP A 208 12.55 18.61 9.03
N ALA A 209 12.11 17.54 9.70
CA ALA A 209 10.78 17.44 10.29
C ALA A 209 10.58 18.45 11.43
N LEU A 210 11.59 18.68 12.28
CA LEU A 210 11.53 19.70 13.34
C LEU A 210 11.39 21.12 12.78
N MET A 211 11.81 21.37 11.54
CA MET A 211 11.60 22.64 10.85
C MET A 211 10.22 22.74 10.19
N LEU A 212 9.62 21.60 9.81
CA LEU A 212 8.31 21.55 9.16
C LEU A 212 7.16 21.68 10.17
N PHE A 213 7.23 20.94 11.27
CA PHE A 213 6.18 20.84 12.28
C PHE A 213 6.44 21.81 13.43
N ASN A 214 5.50 22.70 13.73
CA ASN A 214 5.70 23.75 14.74
C ASN A 214 4.88 23.54 16.02
N ASP A 215 3.91 22.62 16.02
CA ASP A 215 3.07 22.34 17.18
C ASP A 215 3.86 21.59 18.27
N SER A 216 3.44 21.76 19.52
CA SER A 216 4.17 21.20 20.67
C SER A 216 4.18 19.67 20.69
N ALA A 217 3.11 19.02 20.20
CA ALA A 217 2.97 17.57 20.23
C ALA A 217 3.94 16.93 19.23
N SER A 218 3.97 17.41 17.98
CA SER A 218 4.92 16.97 16.96
C SER A 218 6.36 17.23 17.37
N GLN A 219 6.66 18.39 17.96
CA GLN A 219 7.99 18.72 18.47
C GLN A 219 8.44 17.74 19.56
N GLN A 220 7.57 17.39 20.51
CA GLN A 220 7.88 16.41 21.55
C GLN A 220 8.15 15.02 20.94
N VAL A 221 7.30 14.58 20.01
CA VAL A 221 7.47 13.30 19.30
C VAL A 221 8.80 13.24 18.56
N LEU A 222 9.15 14.27 17.80
CA LEU A 222 10.39 14.32 17.04
C LEU A 222 11.63 14.33 17.95
N ASN A 223 11.56 14.99 19.10
CA ASN A 223 12.63 14.95 20.09
C ASN A 223 12.80 13.56 20.72
N ASN A 224 11.70 12.87 21.04
CA ASN A 224 11.74 11.48 21.52
C ASN A 224 12.34 10.55 20.45
N LEU A 225 11.89 10.66 19.20
CA LEU A 225 12.46 9.92 18.07
C LEU A 225 13.94 10.21 17.89
N LYS A 226 14.38 11.47 18.02
CA LYS A 226 15.79 11.86 17.97
C LYS A 226 16.60 11.16 19.06
N GLN A 227 16.04 10.99 20.26
CA GLN A 227 16.68 10.27 21.36
C GLN A 227 16.79 8.77 21.05
N LEU A 228 15.72 8.13 20.58
CA LEU A 228 15.72 6.71 20.18
C LEU A 228 16.74 6.44 19.06
N MET A 229 16.77 7.28 18.03
CA MET A 229 17.67 7.12 16.88
C MET A 229 19.14 7.38 17.19
N ARG A 230 19.48 7.88 18.39
CA ARG A 230 20.89 8.01 18.83
C ARG A 230 21.47 6.71 19.34
N THR A 231 20.65 5.82 19.89
CA THR A 231 21.07 4.54 20.46
C THR A 231 20.95 3.39 19.47
N LEU A 232 20.05 3.52 18.48
CA LEU A 232 19.80 2.52 17.45
C LEU A 232 20.72 2.69 16.22
N PRO A 233 20.96 1.63 15.43
CA PRO A 233 21.77 1.68 14.22
C PRO A 233 21.12 2.55 13.13
N LYS A 234 21.66 3.75 12.96
CA LYS A 234 21.08 4.82 12.12
C LYS A 234 20.89 4.44 10.65
N GLN A 235 21.72 3.54 10.10
CA GLN A 235 21.61 3.14 8.69
C GLN A 235 20.38 2.28 8.41
N VAL A 236 19.80 1.66 9.44
CA VAL A 236 18.62 0.79 9.30
C VAL A 236 17.34 1.61 9.21
N PHE A 237 17.28 2.76 9.86
CA PHE A 237 16.05 3.54 9.98
C PHE A 237 15.88 4.62 8.92
N ARG A 238 14.63 4.85 8.50
CA ARG A 238 14.21 6.03 7.73
C ARG A 238 12.89 6.57 8.25
N LEU A 239 12.81 7.88 8.46
CA LEU A 239 11.53 8.56 8.63
C LEU A 239 10.82 8.60 7.28
N ASP A 240 9.58 8.10 7.24
CA ASP A 240 8.78 8.03 6.03
C ASP A 240 7.30 8.28 6.33
N LEU A 241 6.84 9.51 6.05
CA LEU A 241 5.45 9.92 6.26
C LEU A 241 4.46 9.20 5.33
N SER A 242 4.91 8.41 4.35
CA SER A 242 4.01 7.57 3.55
C SER A 242 3.64 6.27 4.27
N ILE A 243 4.28 5.93 5.39
CA ILE A 243 3.84 4.84 6.27
C ILE A 243 2.64 5.34 7.07
N ILE A 244 1.46 5.00 6.57
CA ILE A 244 0.16 5.34 7.13
C ILE A 244 -0.60 4.05 7.36
N ASP A 245 -1.27 3.96 8.51
CA ASP A 245 -2.20 2.89 8.80
C ASP A 245 -3.63 3.33 8.43
N ASP A 246 -4.27 2.55 7.55
CA ASP A 246 -5.60 2.87 6.99
C ASP A 246 -6.73 2.76 8.03
N LYS A 247 -6.46 2.14 9.19
CA LYS A 247 -7.48 1.63 10.10
C LYS A 247 -7.53 2.33 11.48
N GLU A 248 -6.74 3.38 11.66
CA GLU A 248 -6.54 4.06 12.97
C GLU A 248 -6.23 3.08 14.11
N TYR A 249 -5.53 2.01 13.77
CA TYR A 249 -5.07 0.95 14.65
C TYR A 249 -3.92 1.47 15.53
N TYR A 250 -2.95 2.15 14.92
CA TYR A 250 -1.83 2.73 15.65
C TYR A 250 -2.11 4.16 16.11
N SER A 251 -1.75 4.44 17.36
CA SER A 251 -1.93 5.73 18.03
C SER A 251 -0.63 6.51 18.21
N GLY A 252 0.52 5.94 17.87
CA GLY A 252 1.83 6.54 18.09
C GLY A 252 2.83 6.19 16.99
N LEU A 253 3.99 5.66 17.38
CA LEU A 253 5.01 5.15 16.48
C LEU A 253 4.41 4.06 15.56
N ILE A 254 4.74 4.11 14.27
CA ILE A 254 4.40 3.10 13.26
C ILE A 254 5.69 2.73 12.56
N PHE A 255 5.97 1.45 12.35
CA PHE A 255 7.19 1.03 11.67
C PHE A 255 7.01 -0.24 10.84
N HIS A 256 7.57 -0.22 9.64
CA HIS A 256 7.57 -1.32 8.69
C HIS A 256 9.02 -1.72 8.37
N GLY A 257 9.34 -3.01 8.46
CA GLY A 257 10.61 -3.57 8.04
C GLY A 257 10.54 -4.16 6.63
N PHE A 258 11.56 -3.87 5.83
CA PHE A 258 11.67 -4.25 4.43
C PHE A 258 12.98 -4.99 4.19
N LEU A 259 12.94 -6.01 3.33
CA LEU A 259 14.11 -6.68 2.82
C LEU A 259 14.29 -6.35 1.33
N PRO A 260 15.53 -6.36 0.81
CA PRO A 260 15.75 -6.34 -0.62
C PRO A 260 14.96 -7.48 -1.29
N ASP A 261 14.43 -7.20 -2.48
CA ASP A 261 13.74 -8.16 -3.35
C ASP A 261 12.43 -8.79 -2.83
N VAL A 262 11.96 -8.41 -1.64
CA VAL A 262 10.61 -8.74 -1.16
C VAL A 262 9.67 -7.58 -1.48
N ALA A 263 8.60 -7.85 -2.21
CA ALA A 263 7.74 -6.81 -2.77
C ALA A 263 6.96 -6.00 -1.72
N THR A 264 6.76 -6.60 -0.54
CA THR A 264 5.95 -6.09 0.56
C THR A 264 6.79 -5.92 1.84
N PRO A 265 6.30 -5.16 2.83
CA PRO A 265 6.90 -5.16 4.16
C PRO A 265 6.85 -6.55 4.78
N VAL A 266 7.98 -7.02 5.32
CA VAL A 266 8.09 -8.33 5.99
C VAL A 266 7.83 -8.24 7.48
N LEU A 267 7.90 -7.02 8.03
CA LEU A 267 7.69 -6.73 9.44
C LEU A 267 6.80 -5.51 9.54
N ILE A 268 5.75 -5.55 10.36
CA ILE A 268 4.86 -4.41 10.61
C ILE A 268 4.60 -4.32 12.10
N GLY A 269 4.77 -3.13 12.66
CA GLY A 269 4.56 -2.87 14.07
C GLY A 269 4.26 -1.42 14.38
N GLY A 270 3.95 -1.19 15.65
CA GLY A 270 3.65 0.15 16.14
C GLY A 270 3.00 0.15 17.51
N ARG A 271 2.74 1.37 17.99
CA ARG A 271 2.10 1.65 19.27
C ARG A 271 0.60 1.83 19.10
N TYR A 272 -0.21 1.13 19.90
CA TYR A 272 -1.66 0.97 19.72
C TYR A 272 -2.48 1.24 20.99
N ASP A 273 -2.07 2.20 21.82
CA ASP A 273 -2.74 2.59 23.07
C ASP A 273 -4.26 2.84 22.91
N GLN A 274 -4.67 3.45 21.79
CA GLN A 274 -6.09 3.73 21.52
C GLN A 274 -6.92 2.45 21.32
N LEU A 275 -6.32 1.38 20.82
CA LEU A 275 -6.99 0.09 20.67
C LEU A 275 -7.33 -0.51 22.05
N LEU A 276 -6.40 -0.43 23.00
CA LEU A 276 -6.64 -0.82 24.40
C LEU A 276 -7.72 0.07 25.05
N LEU A 277 -7.65 1.38 24.85
CA LEU A 277 -8.61 2.33 25.41
C LEU A 277 -10.04 2.03 24.94
N ARG A 278 -10.23 1.70 23.66
CA ARG A 278 -11.53 1.28 23.09
C ARG A 278 -12.07 -0.01 23.72
N GLN A 279 -11.18 -0.89 24.21
CA GLN A 279 -11.55 -2.09 24.99
C GLN A 279 -11.76 -1.80 26.49
N GLY A 280 -11.82 -0.53 26.90
CA GLY A 280 -11.97 -0.12 28.30
C GLY A 280 -10.70 -0.29 29.14
N LYS A 281 -9.53 -0.44 28.50
CA LYS A 281 -8.24 -0.71 29.16
C LYS A 281 -7.38 0.54 29.14
N LYS A 282 -6.78 0.89 30.29
CA LYS A 282 -5.95 2.09 30.45
C LYS A 282 -4.46 1.84 30.21
N GLN A 283 -4.09 0.58 29.92
CA GLN A 283 -2.73 0.22 29.57
C GLN A 283 -2.37 0.77 28.18
N GLN A 284 -1.07 0.84 27.94
CA GLN A 284 -0.44 1.17 26.66
C GLN A 284 0.03 -0.13 26.00
N GLY A 285 0.22 -0.09 24.68
CA GLY A 285 0.54 -1.28 23.90
C GLY A 285 1.47 -0.98 22.74
N ILE A 286 2.49 -1.82 22.56
CA ILE A 286 3.40 -1.78 21.41
C ILE A 286 3.79 -3.20 21.02
N GLY A 287 3.97 -3.44 19.73
CA GLY A 287 4.36 -4.74 19.22
C GLY A 287 4.67 -4.71 17.73
N PHE A 288 5.03 -5.86 17.19
CA PHE A 288 5.18 -6.07 15.75
C PHE A 288 4.94 -7.54 15.39
N ALA A 289 4.62 -7.77 14.13
CA ALA A 289 4.57 -9.08 13.51
C ALA A 289 5.57 -9.18 12.37
N VAL A 290 6.24 -10.33 12.27
CA VAL A 290 6.94 -10.78 11.06
C VAL A 290 5.95 -11.62 10.25
N TYR A 291 5.82 -11.30 8.96
CA TYR A 291 4.94 -11.98 8.02
C TYR A 291 5.74 -13.07 7.32
N LEU A 292 5.40 -14.32 7.59
CA LEU A 292 6.10 -15.50 7.07
C LEU A 292 5.34 -16.02 5.84
N ASP A 293 5.28 -15.20 4.79
CA ASP A 293 4.61 -15.58 3.54
C ASP A 293 5.58 -16.18 2.51
N GLU A 294 5.04 -16.77 1.44
CA GLU A 294 5.85 -17.38 0.40
C GLU A 294 6.82 -16.40 -0.27
N GLN A 295 6.48 -15.10 -0.34
CA GLN A 295 7.34 -14.10 -1.00
C GLN A 295 8.63 -13.86 -0.21
N LEU A 296 8.59 -14.01 1.12
CA LEU A 296 9.78 -13.91 1.97
C LEU A 296 10.79 -15.04 1.69
N PHE A 297 10.32 -16.25 1.40
CA PHE A 297 11.18 -17.43 1.19
C PHE A 297 11.45 -17.74 -0.29
N HIS A 298 10.61 -17.21 -1.18
CA HIS A 298 10.70 -17.36 -2.63
C HIS A 298 10.52 -16.00 -3.32
N PRO A 299 11.50 -15.08 -3.20
CA PRO A 299 11.40 -13.77 -3.83
C PRO A 299 11.35 -13.90 -5.36
N ALA A 300 10.64 -12.97 -6.01
CA ALA A 300 10.46 -12.94 -7.46
C ALA A 300 11.78 -12.81 -8.26
N SER A 301 12.89 -12.51 -7.59
CA SER A 301 14.24 -12.43 -8.16
C SER A 301 14.79 -13.78 -8.66
N LEU A 302 14.14 -14.91 -8.36
CA LEU A 302 14.51 -16.25 -8.86
C LEU A 302 14.11 -16.52 -10.35
N SER A 303 13.75 -15.48 -11.10
CA SER A 303 13.34 -15.60 -12.52
C SER A 303 14.51 -15.88 -13.47
N LEU A 304 14.26 -16.65 -14.53
CA LEU A 304 15.19 -16.99 -15.63
C LEU A 304 15.75 -15.76 -16.37
N THR A 305 15.19 -14.57 -16.16
CA THR A 305 15.61 -13.29 -16.77
C THR A 305 16.19 -12.31 -15.77
N ALA A 306 16.60 -12.78 -14.58
CA ALA A 306 17.15 -11.95 -13.53
C ALA A 306 18.40 -11.19 -14.02
N VAL A 307 18.26 -9.86 -14.06
CA VAL A 307 19.40 -8.94 -14.14
C VAL A 307 19.93 -8.68 -12.74
N LYS A 308 21.14 -8.13 -12.65
CA LYS A 308 21.76 -7.76 -11.38
C LYS A 308 20.90 -6.73 -10.62
N ASP A 309 21.05 -6.69 -9.30
CA ASP A 309 20.23 -5.83 -8.42
C ASP A 309 20.40 -4.33 -8.67
N ASP A 310 21.47 -3.91 -9.38
CA ASP A 310 21.71 -2.51 -9.74
C ASP A 310 20.81 -2.00 -10.88
N TYR A 311 20.01 -2.86 -11.51
CA TYR A 311 19.08 -2.46 -12.58
C TYR A 311 17.75 -1.98 -12.01
N VAL A 312 17.15 -0.99 -12.66
CA VAL A 312 15.74 -0.63 -12.45
C VAL A 312 14.88 -1.32 -13.50
N LYS A 313 13.95 -2.15 -13.03
CA LYS A 313 12.99 -2.91 -13.82
C LYS A 313 11.75 -2.05 -14.10
N VAL A 314 11.42 -1.84 -15.38
CA VAL A 314 10.40 -0.90 -15.86
C VAL A 314 9.31 -1.63 -16.64
N ALA A 315 8.11 -1.72 -16.07
CA ALA A 315 6.95 -2.26 -16.79
C ALA A 315 6.25 -1.19 -17.64
N LEU A 316 6.13 -1.43 -18.95
CA LEU A 316 5.46 -0.54 -19.89
C LEU A 316 4.21 -1.20 -20.49
N PRO A 317 3.14 -0.43 -20.73
CA PRO A 317 1.93 -0.92 -21.35
C PRO A 317 2.17 -1.11 -22.86
N LYS A 318 2.03 -2.34 -23.34
CA LYS A 318 2.26 -2.70 -24.74
C LYS A 318 1.43 -1.83 -25.70
N GLY A 319 2.04 -1.42 -26.82
CA GLY A 319 1.41 -0.62 -27.86
C GLY A 319 1.90 0.83 -27.88
N ARG A 320 1.07 1.74 -28.41
CA ARG A 320 1.43 3.14 -28.65
C ARG A 320 1.92 3.89 -27.41
N MET A 321 1.45 3.51 -26.22
CA MET A 321 1.87 4.15 -24.98
C MET A 321 3.31 3.80 -24.62
N ALA A 322 3.76 2.55 -24.80
CA ALA A 322 5.16 2.18 -24.59
C ALA A 322 6.12 3.01 -25.45
N GLU A 323 5.79 3.22 -26.73
CA GLU A 323 6.60 4.04 -27.65
C GLU A 323 6.72 5.49 -27.17
N LYS A 324 5.61 6.12 -26.76
CA LYS A 324 5.60 7.50 -26.25
C LYS A 324 6.42 7.65 -24.97
N VAL A 325 6.23 6.74 -24.02
CA VAL A 325 6.97 6.77 -22.75
C VAL A 325 8.45 6.54 -22.99
N TYR A 326 8.80 5.56 -23.83
CA TYR A 326 10.20 5.29 -24.13
C TYR A 326 10.89 6.44 -24.83
N GLN A 327 10.21 7.09 -25.80
CA GLN A 327 10.72 8.29 -26.44
C GLN A 327 10.99 9.41 -25.42
N CYS A 328 10.09 9.59 -24.45
CA CYS A 328 10.31 10.53 -23.35
C CYS A 328 11.54 10.15 -22.49
N PHE A 329 11.78 8.86 -22.26
CA PHE A 329 12.99 8.40 -21.56
C PHE A 329 14.27 8.67 -22.37
N VAL A 330 14.23 8.51 -23.69
CA VAL A 330 15.33 8.87 -24.60
C VAL A 330 15.60 10.38 -24.54
N GLU A 331 14.58 11.22 -24.68
CA GLU A 331 14.69 12.68 -24.61
C GLU A 331 15.18 13.18 -23.25
N ALA A 332 14.83 12.44 -22.19
CA ALA A 332 15.31 12.65 -20.83
C ALA A 332 16.78 12.19 -20.60
N ASN A 333 17.44 11.64 -21.63
CA ASN A 333 18.77 11.03 -21.55
C ASN A 333 18.83 9.93 -20.47
N LEU A 334 17.80 9.08 -20.42
CA LEU A 334 17.71 7.92 -19.53
C LEU A 334 17.95 6.59 -20.25
N CYS A 335 17.82 6.56 -21.58
CA CYS A 335 17.92 5.35 -22.40
C CYS A 335 18.63 5.64 -23.72
N ALA A 336 19.27 4.62 -24.30
CA ALA A 336 19.76 4.71 -25.67
C ALA A 336 18.61 4.76 -26.69
N GLU A 337 18.87 5.33 -27.86
CA GLU A 337 17.91 5.38 -28.96
C GLU A 337 17.66 3.98 -29.57
N ASN A 338 16.48 3.78 -30.16
CA ASN A 338 16.14 2.65 -31.05
C ASN A 338 16.13 1.22 -30.47
N ILE A 339 16.29 1.00 -29.15
CA ILE A 339 16.21 -0.39 -28.60
C ILE A 339 14.81 -0.98 -28.79
N LEU A 340 13.77 -0.19 -28.57
CA LEU A 340 12.38 -0.65 -28.66
C LEU A 340 11.96 -1.05 -30.09
N GLN A 341 12.45 -0.32 -31.09
CA GLN A 341 12.11 -0.56 -32.50
C GLN A 341 12.90 -1.75 -33.10
N ALA A 342 14.11 -1.98 -32.60
CA ALA A 342 14.96 -3.09 -33.04
C ALA A 342 14.55 -4.45 -32.45
N ASN A 343 13.73 -4.46 -31.39
CA ASN A 343 13.47 -5.66 -30.60
C ASN A 343 11.98 -6.04 -30.57
N ARG A 344 11.65 -7.25 -31.05
CA ARG A 344 10.30 -7.84 -30.94
C ARG A 344 10.07 -8.58 -29.61
N GLN A 345 11.10 -8.67 -28.77
CA GLN A 345 11.02 -9.33 -27.47
C GLN A 345 10.17 -8.50 -26.50
N LEU A 346 9.46 -9.20 -25.62
CA LEU A 346 8.70 -8.57 -24.55
C LEU A 346 9.59 -8.04 -23.41
N ILE A 347 10.85 -8.44 -23.39
CA ILE A 347 11.84 -8.04 -22.39
C ILE A 347 13.08 -7.56 -23.12
N PHE A 348 13.59 -6.39 -22.75
CA PHE A 348 14.83 -5.84 -23.30
C PHE A 348 15.58 -5.03 -22.26
N THR A 349 16.91 -4.97 -22.39
CA THR A 349 17.79 -4.37 -21.39
C THR A 349 18.66 -3.28 -22.02
N ASP A 350 18.72 -2.12 -21.37
CA ASP A 350 19.73 -1.09 -21.61
C ASP A 350 20.87 -1.29 -20.59
N GLU A 351 21.93 -1.95 -21.05
CA GLU A 351 23.10 -2.29 -20.24
C GLU A 351 23.88 -1.08 -19.75
N MET A 352 23.83 0.03 -20.49
CA MET A 352 24.56 1.26 -20.19
C MET A 352 23.87 2.03 -19.06
N ASN A 353 22.54 2.14 -19.13
CA ASN A 353 21.75 2.89 -18.15
C ASN A 353 21.23 2.04 -16.99
N LYS A 354 21.49 0.72 -17.01
CA LYS A 354 21.02 -0.25 -16.02
C LYS A 354 19.50 -0.24 -15.90
N LEU A 355 18.81 -0.28 -17.04
CA LEU A 355 17.35 -0.35 -17.12
C LEU A 355 16.94 -1.63 -17.83
N GLN A 356 15.99 -2.37 -17.27
CA GLN A 356 15.36 -3.50 -17.94
C GLN A 356 13.89 -3.21 -18.13
N PHE A 357 13.39 -3.35 -19.35
CA PHE A 357 12.02 -3.05 -19.71
C PHE A 357 11.22 -4.32 -19.98
N PHE A 358 9.95 -4.30 -19.60
CA PHE A 358 8.99 -5.37 -19.85
C PHE A 358 7.74 -4.79 -20.49
N LEU A 359 7.34 -5.33 -21.64
CA LEU A 359 6.09 -4.97 -22.30
C LEU A 359 5.00 -5.93 -21.85
N VAL A 360 4.04 -5.43 -21.08
CA VAL A 360 2.90 -6.21 -20.56
C VAL A 360 1.57 -5.58 -20.98
N LYS A 361 0.45 -6.29 -20.76
CA LYS A 361 -0.87 -5.70 -21.03
C LYS A 361 -1.10 -4.50 -20.10
N PRO A 362 -1.79 -3.44 -20.56
CA PRO A 362 -2.03 -2.25 -19.74
C PRO A 362 -2.70 -2.53 -18.38
N SER A 363 -3.63 -3.48 -18.33
CA SER A 363 -4.30 -3.92 -17.10
C SER A 363 -3.35 -4.55 -16.08
N ASP A 364 -2.24 -5.11 -16.56
CA ASP A 364 -1.38 -5.97 -15.75
C ASP A 364 -0.17 -5.18 -15.19
N VAL A 365 0.15 -3.99 -15.75
CA VAL A 365 1.32 -3.20 -15.32
C VAL A 365 1.32 -2.97 -13.81
N ALA A 366 0.18 -2.59 -13.23
CA ALA A 366 0.04 -2.38 -11.79
C ALA A 366 0.40 -3.63 -10.98
N ILE A 367 -0.05 -4.81 -11.43
CA ILE A 367 0.20 -6.10 -10.77
C ILE A 367 1.70 -6.40 -10.77
N TYR A 368 2.38 -6.22 -11.90
CA TYR A 368 3.82 -6.47 -11.99
C TYR A 368 4.64 -5.55 -11.06
N VAL A 369 4.19 -4.32 -10.84
CA VAL A 369 4.82 -3.38 -9.92
C VAL A 369 4.48 -3.72 -8.46
N GLU A 370 3.21 -3.97 -8.15
CA GLU A 370 2.77 -4.35 -6.79
C GLU A 370 3.52 -5.59 -6.29
N HIS A 371 3.71 -6.61 -7.14
CA HIS A 371 4.44 -7.83 -6.82
C HIS A 371 5.98 -7.72 -6.92
N GLY A 372 6.54 -6.52 -7.14
CA GLY A 372 7.99 -6.30 -7.18
C GLY A 372 8.72 -6.97 -8.36
N VAL A 373 7.99 -7.52 -9.33
CA VAL A 373 8.56 -8.02 -10.58
C VAL A 373 9.18 -6.85 -11.34
N ALA A 374 8.45 -5.74 -11.44
CA ALA A 374 8.96 -4.44 -11.88
C ALA A 374 9.15 -3.50 -10.69
N ASP A 375 10.23 -2.72 -10.71
CA ASP A 375 10.50 -1.70 -9.69
C ASP A 375 9.63 -0.46 -9.92
N ILE A 376 9.45 -0.09 -11.19
CA ILE A 376 8.58 1.01 -11.63
C ILE A 376 7.74 0.60 -12.83
N GLY A 377 6.64 1.32 -13.10
CA GLY A 377 5.84 1.07 -14.29
C GLY A 377 5.00 2.26 -14.72
N VAL A 378 4.46 2.19 -15.94
CA VAL A 378 3.53 3.20 -16.46
C VAL A 378 2.13 2.64 -16.63
N VAL A 379 1.19 3.18 -15.85
CA VAL A 379 -0.18 2.66 -15.74
C VAL A 379 -1.20 3.78 -15.87
N GLY A 380 -2.36 3.50 -16.47
CA GLY A 380 -3.45 4.48 -16.55
C GLY A 380 -4.05 4.74 -15.17
N LYS A 381 -4.43 6.00 -14.87
CA LYS A 381 -5.12 6.33 -13.62
C LYS A 381 -6.44 5.56 -13.47
N ASP A 382 -7.10 5.23 -14.57
CA ASP A 382 -8.28 4.37 -14.61
C ASP A 382 -8.01 2.98 -14.02
N VAL A 383 -6.87 2.36 -14.35
CA VAL A 383 -6.45 1.07 -13.79
C VAL A 383 -6.14 1.19 -12.30
N LEU A 384 -5.47 2.28 -11.88
CA LEU A 384 -5.18 2.54 -10.47
C LEU A 384 -6.44 2.75 -9.62
N LEU A 385 -7.44 3.44 -10.17
CA LEU A 385 -8.72 3.67 -9.51
C LEU A 385 -9.56 2.38 -9.41
N GLU A 386 -9.44 1.49 -10.39
CA GLU A 386 -10.20 0.23 -10.43
C GLU A 386 -9.60 -0.84 -9.53
N SER A 387 -8.28 -1.05 -9.60
CA SER A 387 -7.60 -2.16 -8.92
C SER A 387 -7.01 -1.81 -7.55
N THR A 388 -6.91 -0.51 -7.24
CA THR A 388 -6.33 0.03 -5.99
C THR A 388 -5.07 -0.73 -5.53
N PRO A 389 -4.05 -0.83 -6.40
CA PRO A 389 -2.84 -1.60 -6.11
C PRO A 389 -1.98 -0.87 -5.07
N ASP A 390 -1.23 -1.62 -4.27
CA ASP A 390 -0.35 -1.08 -3.24
C ASP A 390 0.99 -0.57 -3.84
N VAL A 391 0.90 0.52 -4.59
CA VAL A 391 2.02 1.15 -5.29
C VAL A 391 2.10 2.65 -4.98
N LEU A 392 3.30 3.20 -5.13
CA LEU A 392 3.52 4.64 -5.10
C LEU A 392 3.12 5.25 -6.45
N GLU A 393 2.40 6.36 -6.46
CA GLU A 393 2.07 7.13 -7.67
C GLU A 393 2.98 8.36 -7.72
N LEU A 394 4.14 8.24 -8.37
CA LEU A 394 5.23 9.22 -8.26
C LEU A 394 5.05 10.43 -9.19
N LEU A 395 4.44 10.25 -10.36
CA LEU A 395 4.31 11.32 -11.36
C LEU A 395 3.10 11.13 -12.29
N ASP A 396 2.36 12.22 -12.55
CA ASP A 396 1.40 12.31 -13.66
C ASP A 396 2.14 12.62 -14.97
N LEU A 397 2.18 11.66 -15.90
CA LEU A 397 2.85 11.83 -17.19
C LEU A 397 2.06 12.72 -18.15
N LYS A 398 0.79 13.03 -17.85
CA LYS A 398 -0.12 13.80 -18.71
C LYS A 398 -0.30 13.22 -20.13
N MET A 399 0.14 11.99 -20.38
CA MET A 399 0.03 11.27 -21.65
C MET A 399 -1.24 10.41 -21.69
N GLY A 400 -1.80 10.21 -22.89
CA GLY A 400 -3.01 9.39 -23.10
C GLY A 400 -4.21 9.88 -22.30
N ARG A 401 -4.44 11.20 -22.28
CA ARG A 401 -5.53 11.82 -21.52
C ARG A 401 -6.88 11.32 -22.04
N CYS A 402 -7.67 10.77 -21.14
CA CYS A 402 -9.03 10.34 -21.37
C CYS A 402 -9.83 10.55 -20.08
N PHE A 403 -11.10 10.16 -20.05
CA PHE A 403 -11.90 10.21 -18.83
C PHE A 403 -12.89 9.05 -18.79
N LEU A 404 -13.19 8.53 -17.60
CA LEU A 404 -14.29 7.60 -17.43
C LEU A 404 -15.62 8.34 -17.51
N ALA A 405 -16.58 7.74 -18.20
CA ALA A 405 -17.91 8.30 -18.36
C ALA A 405 -18.99 7.22 -18.33
N ILE A 406 -20.16 7.62 -17.85
CA ILE A 406 -21.42 6.93 -18.15
C ILE A 406 -21.84 7.35 -19.55
N ALA A 407 -22.04 6.40 -20.44
CA ALA A 407 -22.56 6.65 -21.79
C ALA A 407 -23.74 5.73 -22.11
N GLY A 408 -24.65 6.21 -22.95
CA GLY A 408 -25.84 5.47 -23.34
C GLY A 408 -26.52 6.06 -24.58
N PRO A 409 -27.57 5.40 -25.09
CA PRO A 409 -28.33 5.89 -26.23
C PRO A 409 -28.95 7.27 -25.97
N LYS A 410 -28.98 8.12 -27.00
CA LYS A 410 -29.60 9.45 -26.92
C LYS A 410 -31.11 9.30 -26.68
N ASN A 411 -31.63 9.95 -25.64
CA ASN A 411 -33.05 10.01 -25.26
C ASN A 411 -33.67 8.73 -24.68
N GLN A 412 -32.86 7.77 -24.22
CA GLN A 412 -33.42 6.60 -23.53
C GLN A 412 -33.97 7.00 -22.16
N GLN A 413 -35.26 6.72 -21.93
CA GLN A 413 -35.84 6.83 -20.59
C GLN A 413 -35.38 5.63 -19.76
N VAL A 414 -34.65 5.91 -18.68
CA VAL A 414 -34.25 4.90 -17.71
C VAL A 414 -35.47 4.52 -16.88
N ASP A 415 -35.81 3.24 -16.88
CA ASP A 415 -36.83 2.69 -16.00
C ASP A 415 -36.33 2.72 -14.55
N GLN A 416 -36.92 3.61 -13.74
CA GLN A 416 -36.56 3.78 -12.33
C GLN A 416 -37.15 2.69 -11.42
N THR A 417 -38.01 1.81 -11.94
CA THR A 417 -38.67 0.76 -11.14
C THR A 417 -37.80 -0.48 -10.94
N ARG A 418 -36.69 -0.60 -11.68
CA ARG A 418 -35.75 -1.71 -11.59
C ARG A 418 -34.31 -1.23 -11.44
N ALA A 419 -33.42 -2.15 -11.07
CA ALA A 419 -31.99 -1.89 -11.10
C ALA A 419 -31.53 -1.56 -12.53
N LEU A 420 -30.69 -0.54 -12.65
CA LEU A 420 -30.09 -0.12 -13.91
C LEU A 420 -29.02 -1.13 -14.32
N LYS A 421 -29.09 -1.68 -15.54
CA LYS A 421 -28.07 -2.60 -16.05
C LYS A 421 -26.90 -1.80 -16.61
N VAL A 422 -25.72 -2.02 -16.07
CA VAL A 422 -24.51 -1.28 -16.46
C VAL A 422 -23.45 -2.24 -16.95
N ALA A 423 -23.10 -2.13 -18.24
CA ALA A 423 -21.97 -2.87 -18.81
C ALA A 423 -20.67 -2.08 -18.65
N THR A 424 -19.62 -2.72 -18.14
CA THR A 424 -18.38 -2.01 -17.79
C THR A 424 -17.19 -2.95 -17.73
N LYS A 425 -15.98 -2.42 -18.00
CA LYS A 425 -14.72 -3.09 -17.63
C LYS A 425 -14.19 -2.67 -16.27
N TYR A 426 -14.87 -1.71 -15.62
CA TYR A 426 -14.49 -1.08 -14.36
C TYR A 426 -15.56 -1.33 -13.28
N PRO A 427 -15.83 -2.59 -12.89
CA PRO A 427 -16.90 -2.91 -11.95
C PRO A 427 -16.77 -2.19 -10.61
N GLN A 428 -15.57 -1.99 -10.07
CA GLN A 428 -15.37 -1.35 -8.78
C GLN A 428 -15.66 0.15 -8.83
N ILE A 429 -15.10 0.87 -9.82
CA ILE A 429 -15.39 2.29 -10.01
C ILE A 429 -16.90 2.49 -10.26
N THR A 430 -17.48 1.65 -11.09
CA THR A 430 -18.91 1.71 -11.43
C THR A 430 -19.77 1.49 -10.18
N ARG A 431 -19.49 0.45 -9.39
CA ARG A 431 -20.19 0.16 -8.14
C ARG A 431 -20.12 1.34 -7.17
N ASN A 432 -18.91 1.84 -6.92
CA ASN A 432 -18.67 2.95 -6.01
C ASN A 432 -19.43 4.22 -6.44
N HIS A 433 -19.42 4.52 -7.75
CA HIS A 433 -20.12 5.69 -8.29
C HIS A 433 -21.63 5.61 -8.07
N PHE A 434 -22.28 4.52 -8.47
CA PHE A 434 -23.73 4.40 -8.36
C PHE A 434 -24.19 4.23 -6.90
N SER A 435 -23.43 3.50 -6.07
CA SER A 435 -23.72 3.40 -4.64
C SER A 435 -23.65 4.76 -3.92
N ALA A 436 -22.68 5.61 -4.26
CA ALA A 436 -22.59 6.97 -3.71
C ALA A 436 -23.79 7.86 -4.08
N HIS A 437 -24.49 7.55 -5.18
CA HIS A 437 -25.70 8.26 -5.62
C HIS A 437 -27.01 7.56 -5.21
N GLY A 438 -26.93 6.49 -4.41
CA GLY A 438 -28.12 5.75 -3.97
C GLY A 438 -28.84 5.00 -5.10
N GLN A 439 -28.18 4.75 -6.23
CA GLN A 439 -28.76 4.09 -7.39
C GLN A 439 -28.44 2.59 -7.39
N ALA A 440 -29.47 1.74 -7.40
CA ALA A 440 -29.30 0.31 -7.56
C ALA A 440 -28.89 -0.04 -9.00
N VAL A 441 -27.86 -0.88 -9.13
CA VAL A 441 -27.32 -1.33 -10.43
C VAL A 441 -27.09 -2.83 -10.47
N GLU A 442 -27.34 -3.42 -11.65
CA GLU A 442 -26.87 -4.76 -12.02
C GLU A 442 -25.63 -4.59 -12.90
N LEU A 443 -24.46 -5.05 -12.43
CA LEU A 443 -23.20 -4.89 -13.13
C LEU A 443 -22.94 -6.07 -14.07
N ILE A 444 -22.65 -5.76 -15.33
CA ILE A 444 -22.27 -6.73 -16.35
C ILE A 444 -20.81 -6.45 -16.73
N GLN A 445 -19.90 -7.29 -16.25
CA GLN A 445 -18.48 -7.12 -16.54
C GLN A 445 -18.18 -7.58 -17.96
N LEU A 446 -17.57 -6.70 -18.77
CA LEU A 446 -17.14 -6.98 -20.14
C LEU A 446 -15.66 -6.61 -20.30
N HIS A 447 -14.97 -7.27 -21.24
CA HIS A 447 -13.53 -7.05 -21.49
C HIS A 447 -13.23 -6.26 -22.76
N GLY A 448 -14.20 -6.05 -23.64
CA GLY A 448 -14.04 -5.30 -24.88
C GLY A 448 -15.37 -5.10 -25.61
N SER A 449 -15.38 -4.18 -26.59
CA SER A 449 -16.57 -3.84 -27.40
C SER A 449 -17.80 -3.50 -26.54
N ILE A 450 -17.59 -2.66 -25.53
CA ILE A 450 -18.58 -2.37 -24.50
C ILE A 450 -19.76 -1.56 -25.08
N GLU A 451 -19.49 -0.74 -26.09
CA GLU A 451 -20.48 0.09 -26.80
C GLU A 451 -21.59 -0.73 -27.48
N VAL A 452 -21.34 -2.01 -27.72
CA VAL A 452 -22.31 -2.93 -28.33
C VAL A 452 -23.39 -3.35 -27.32
N ALA A 453 -23.09 -3.31 -26.01
CA ALA A 453 -24.00 -3.82 -24.99
C ALA A 453 -25.35 -3.09 -24.94
N PRO A 454 -25.43 -1.75 -25.01
CA PRO A 454 -26.71 -1.06 -25.14
C PRO A 454 -27.45 -1.35 -26.44
N LEU A 455 -26.72 -1.48 -27.54
CA LEU A 455 -27.31 -1.73 -28.87
C LEU A 455 -28.01 -3.08 -28.97
N LEU A 456 -27.52 -4.09 -28.24
CA LEU A 456 -28.10 -5.43 -28.19
C LEU A 456 -29.06 -5.64 -27.02
N GLY A 457 -29.34 -4.60 -26.23
CA GLY A 457 -30.21 -4.70 -25.05
C GLY A 457 -29.63 -5.47 -23.88
N LEU A 458 -28.31 -5.69 -23.85
CA LEU A 458 -27.61 -6.34 -22.73
C LEU A 458 -27.55 -5.41 -21.51
N ALA A 459 -27.34 -4.12 -21.74
CA ALA A 459 -27.24 -3.10 -20.69
C ALA A 459 -28.02 -1.83 -21.06
N ASP A 460 -28.41 -1.04 -20.07
CA ASP A 460 -29.07 0.25 -20.28
C ASP A 460 -28.04 1.35 -20.59
N VAL A 461 -26.91 1.32 -19.87
CA VAL A 461 -25.79 2.23 -20.05
C VAL A 461 -24.48 1.48 -19.92
N ILE A 462 -23.40 2.14 -20.34
CA ILE A 462 -22.04 1.66 -20.17
C ILE A 462 -21.24 2.60 -19.28
N VAL A 463 -20.23 2.04 -18.62
CA VAL A 463 -19.14 2.82 -18.03
C VAL A 463 -17.84 2.40 -18.68
N ASP A 464 -17.22 3.33 -19.41
CA ASP A 464 -15.92 3.11 -20.06
C ASP A 464 -15.13 4.42 -20.19
N ILE A 465 -13.86 4.32 -20.57
CA ILE A 465 -13.01 5.46 -20.89
C ILE A 465 -13.37 6.08 -22.23
N VAL A 466 -13.27 7.39 -22.30
CA VAL A 466 -13.54 8.19 -23.49
C VAL A 466 -12.34 9.10 -23.75
N GLU A 467 -11.75 8.98 -24.94
CA GLU A 467 -10.69 9.90 -25.42
C GLU A 467 -11.31 11.00 -26.29
N THR A 468 -11.67 10.69 -27.54
CA THR A 468 -12.28 11.66 -28.49
C THR A 468 -13.82 11.57 -28.56
N GLY A 469 -14.40 10.48 -28.05
CA GLY A 469 -15.83 10.18 -28.16
C GLY A 469 -16.29 9.72 -29.55
N GLN A 470 -15.36 9.48 -30.49
CA GLN A 470 -15.69 9.03 -31.84
C GLN A 470 -16.37 7.66 -31.83
N THR A 471 -15.85 6.69 -31.08
CA THR A 471 -16.42 5.34 -30.95
C THR A 471 -17.85 5.35 -30.41
N LEU A 472 -18.14 6.20 -29.42
CA LEU A 472 -19.50 6.36 -28.90
C LEU A 472 -20.46 6.88 -29.98
N LYS A 473 -20.04 7.91 -30.74
CA LYS A 473 -20.86 8.51 -31.80
C LYS A 473 -21.17 7.51 -32.93
N GLU A 474 -20.17 6.72 -33.34
CA GLU A 474 -20.31 5.69 -34.36
C GLU A 474 -21.29 4.58 -33.94
N ASN A 475 -21.45 4.36 -32.63
CA ASN A 475 -22.39 3.41 -32.04
C ASN A 475 -23.67 4.08 -31.50
N HIS A 476 -23.99 5.30 -31.94
CA HIS A 476 -25.19 6.05 -31.53
C HIS A 476 -25.33 6.33 -30.02
N LEU A 477 -24.22 6.29 -29.27
CA LEU A 477 -24.16 6.63 -27.85
C LEU A 477 -23.70 8.08 -27.64
N SER A 478 -24.02 8.62 -26.47
CA SER A 478 -23.51 9.90 -25.99
C SER A 478 -23.06 9.78 -24.54
N VAL A 479 -22.06 10.59 -24.17
CA VAL A 479 -21.67 10.78 -22.78
C VAL A 479 -22.86 11.41 -22.04
N LEU A 480 -23.33 10.71 -21.00
CA LEU A 480 -24.39 11.17 -20.12
C LEU A 480 -23.79 11.90 -18.92
N GLN A 481 -22.70 11.36 -18.37
CA GLN A 481 -22.02 11.93 -17.21
C GLN A 481 -20.54 11.55 -17.21
N LYS A 482 -19.68 12.49 -16.83
CA LYS A 482 -18.26 12.24 -16.58
C LYS A 482 -18.06 11.79 -15.13
N ILE A 483 -17.23 10.75 -14.93
CA ILE A 483 -16.92 10.18 -13.62
C ILE A 483 -15.57 10.70 -13.10
N ALA A 484 -14.50 10.50 -13.87
CA ALA A 484 -13.13 10.83 -13.45
C ALA A 484 -12.20 11.03 -14.65
N ASP A 485 -11.18 11.89 -14.50
CA ASP A 485 -10.10 12.04 -15.48
C ASP A 485 -9.09 10.88 -15.37
N SER A 486 -8.50 10.49 -16.49
CA SER A 486 -7.41 9.51 -16.55
C SER A 486 -6.27 9.98 -17.46
N SER A 487 -5.05 9.69 -17.02
CA SER A 487 -3.79 9.86 -17.74
C SER A 487 -2.81 8.78 -17.30
N ALA A 488 -1.76 8.57 -18.08
CA ALA A 488 -0.66 7.70 -17.69
C ALA A 488 0.06 8.23 -16.44
N ARG A 489 0.35 7.33 -15.49
CA ARG A 489 1.03 7.57 -14.22
C ARG A 489 2.29 6.74 -14.15
N LEU A 490 3.38 7.35 -13.71
CA LEU A 490 4.59 6.62 -13.32
C LEU A 490 4.42 6.15 -11.87
N VAL A 491 4.43 4.84 -11.68
CA VAL A 491 4.27 4.19 -10.38
C VAL A 491 5.51 3.42 -9.97
N ALA A 492 5.66 3.14 -8.68
CA ALA A 492 6.76 2.34 -8.14
C ALA A 492 6.30 1.36 -7.07
N ASN A 493 7.00 0.22 -6.99
CA ASN A 493 6.87 -0.69 -5.86
C ASN A 493 7.42 -0.03 -4.60
N GLN A 494 6.73 -0.22 -3.47
CA GLN A 494 7.11 0.38 -2.20
C GLN A 494 8.50 -0.05 -1.70
N THR A 495 8.82 -1.34 -1.79
CA THR A 495 10.11 -1.86 -1.34
C THR A 495 11.21 -1.47 -2.31
N ALA A 496 10.99 -1.64 -3.62
CA ALA A 496 11.98 -1.25 -4.63
C ALA A 496 12.34 0.24 -4.53
N TYR A 497 11.36 1.12 -4.29
CA TYR A 497 11.61 2.53 -4.07
C TYR A 497 12.52 2.81 -2.86
N ARG A 498 12.44 2.01 -1.79
CA ARG A 498 13.30 2.20 -0.60
C ARG A 498 14.75 1.83 -0.86
N PHE A 499 15.00 0.78 -1.65
CA PHE A 499 16.35 0.32 -1.95
C PHE A 499 16.95 1.00 -3.19
N LYS A 500 16.13 1.40 -4.16
CA LYS A 500 16.54 2.01 -5.45
C LYS A 500 16.11 3.48 -5.58
N GLY A 501 15.73 4.12 -4.48
CA GLY A 501 15.16 5.47 -4.42
C GLY A 501 15.97 6.50 -5.20
N LYS A 502 17.30 6.44 -5.14
CA LYS A 502 18.19 7.37 -5.85
C LYS A 502 17.97 7.38 -7.34
N LYS A 503 17.97 6.18 -7.92
CA LYS A 503 17.83 6.01 -9.36
C LYS A 503 16.40 6.31 -9.79
N ILE A 504 15.41 5.90 -9.00
CA ILE A 504 14.00 6.17 -9.29
C ILE A 504 13.70 7.67 -9.21
N ASN A 505 14.21 8.37 -8.21
CA ASN A 505 14.08 9.83 -8.08
C ASN A 505 14.78 10.58 -9.22
N GLU A 506 15.95 10.11 -9.66
CA GLU A 506 16.63 10.65 -10.85
C GLU A 506 15.74 10.50 -12.11
N ILE A 507 15.14 9.32 -12.31
CA ILE A 507 14.20 9.05 -13.42
C ILE A 507 13.01 9.99 -13.33
N VAL A 508 12.33 10.07 -12.17
CA VAL A 508 11.17 10.93 -11.95
C VAL A 508 11.50 12.38 -12.27
N GLN A 509 12.62 12.91 -11.76
CA GLN A 509 13.03 14.30 -12.00
C GLN A 509 13.35 14.58 -13.47
N LYS A 510 14.06 13.67 -14.15
CA LYS A 510 14.41 13.83 -15.57
C LYS A 510 13.18 13.74 -16.47
N VAL A 511 12.28 12.79 -16.21
CA VAL A 511 11.01 12.65 -16.94
C VAL A 511 10.11 13.87 -16.70
N ALA A 512 9.98 14.33 -15.45
CA ALA A 512 9.14 15.48 -15.13
C ALA A 512 9.55 16.78 -15.87
N LYS A 513 10.84 16.94 -16.22
CA LYS A 513 11.32 18.08 -17.01
C LYS A 513 10.91 18.05 -18.48
N GLN A 514 10.44 16.90 -18.99
CA GLN A 514 9.95 16.75 -20.36
C GLN A 514 8.43 16.97 -20.50
N LEU A 515 7.71 17.20 -19.39
CA LEU A 515 6.24 17.30 -19.30
C LEU A 515 5.75 18.72 -19.02
#